data_AF-A0A1Q7TDH9-F1
#
_entry.id   AF-A0A1Q7TDH9-F1
#
_cell.length_a   1.000
_cell.length_b   1.000
_cell.length_c   1.000
_cell.angle_alpha   90.00
_cell.angle_beta   90.00
_cell.angle_gamma   90.00
#
_symmetry.space_group_name_H-M   'P 1'
#
loop_
_entity.id
_entity.type
_entity.pdbx_description
1 polymer ?
#
loop_
_entity_poly.entity_id
_entity_poly.type
_entity_poly.pdbx_seq_one_letter_code
_entity_poly.pdbx_strand_id
1 'polypeptide(L)'
;MSGSPKATSRSRALLELALAALERQAAGPSRLIDLAALPSDALLGRREDPAVAAAIQGVLDAGIVVVSTPIYRATYSGLLKVFFDLLPQDALARKVAIPIATGGGSTHLLAVDHGLRPLLASVGALVVATGVYGTDAQFRAGVPEPALVERIERAALEAASLASGVTI
;
A
#
# COMPACT_ATOMS: atom_id res chain seq x y z
N MET A 1 -0.88 -4.24 -1.56
CA MET A 1 -2.32 -3.96 -1.72
C MET A 1 -2.53 -2.78 -2.66
N SER A 2 -3.37 -2.97 -3.68
CA SER A 2 -3.81 -1.92 -4.61
C SER A 2 -5.15 -1.35 -4.14
N GLY A 3 -5.15 -0.08 -3.72
CA GLY A 3 -6.35 0.67 -3.30
C GLY A 3 -6.97 1.52 -4.40
N SER A 4 -6.56 1.35 -5.66
CA SER A 4 -7.20 2.05 -6.78
C SER A 4 -8.49 1.35 -7.20
N PRO A 5 -9.61 2.07 -7.38
CA PRO A 5 -10.82 1.48 -7.97
C PRO A 5 -10.74 1.37 -9.51
N LYS A 6 -9.70 1.93 -10.14
CA LYS A 6 -9.51 1.90 -11.60
C LYS A 6 -8.65 0.71 -12.02
N ALA A 7 -9.04 0.08 -13.15
CA ALA A 7 -8.31 -1.02 -13.79
C ALA A 7 -6.89 -0.63 -14.22
N THR A 8 -6.71 0.56 -14.80
CA THR A 8 -5.40 1.17 -15.06
C THR A 8 -5.07 2.16 -13.94
N SER A 9 -3.97 1.90 -13.22
CA SER A 9 -3.63 2.62 -12.00
C SER A 9 -2.14 2.86 -11.88
N ARG A 10 -1.74 4.13 -11.77
CA ARG A 10 -0.37 4.52 -11.47
C ARG A 10 0.07 4.07 -10.07
N SER A 11 -0.82 4.18 -9.08
CA SER A 11 -0.53 3.64 -7.73
C SER A 11 -0.28 2.14 -7.75
N ARG A 12 -1.00 1.38 -8.61
CA ARG A 12 -0.74 -0.05 -8.82
C ARG A 12 0.61 -0.30 -9.49
N ALA A 13 0.98 0.48 -10.50
CA ALA A 13 2.30 0.36 -11.12
C ALA A 13 3.44 0.59 -10.11
N LEU A 14 3.29 1.58 -9.22
CA LEU A 14 4.26 1.80 -8.13
C LEU A 14 4.26 0.67 -7.09
N LEU A 15 3.11 0.08 -6.79
CA LEU A 15 3.04 -1.13 -5.96
C LEU A 15 3.82 -2.27 -6.58
N GLU A 16 3.61 -2.56 -7.85
CA GLU A 16 4.30 -3.66 -8.56
C GLU A 16 5.82 -3.45 -8.55
N LEU A 17 6.30 -2.20 -8.72
CA LEU A 17 7.72 -1.87 -8.56
C LEU A 17 8.24 -2.12 -7.15
N ALA A 18 7.47 -1.76 -6.12
CA ALA A 18 7.85 -1.98 -4.73
C ALA A 18 7.91 -3.48 -4.38
N LEU A 19 6.97 -4.28 -4.88
CA LEU A 19 6.99 -5.74 -4.71
C LEU A 19 8.23 -6.34 -5.39
N ALA A 20 8.50 -5.95 -6.64
CA ALA A 20 9.69 -6.41 -7.35
C ALA A 20 11.00 -5.98 -6.64
N ALA A 21 11.03 -4.80 -6.04
CA ALA A 21 12.19 -4.33 -5.27
C ALA A 21 12.42 -5.15 -4.00
N LEU A 22 11.34 -5.53 -3.29
CA LEU A 22 11.42 -6.39 -2.11
C LEU A 22 11.87 -7.82 -2.46
N GLU A 23 11.39 -8.37 -3.58
CA GLU A 23 11.81 -9.69 -4.07
C GLU A 23 13.31 -9.73 -4.41
N ARG A 24 13.84 -8.67 -5.05
CA ARG A 24 15.30 -8.53 -5.30
C ARG A 24 16.14 -8.50 -4.03
N GLN A 25 15.55 -8.07 -2.91
CA GLN A 25 16.20 -8.01 -1.60
C GLN A 25 16.04 -9.30 -0.80
N ALA A 26 15.49 -10.36 -1.41
CA ALA A 26 15.20 -11.63 -0.75
C ALA A 26 14.27 -11.51 0.47
N ALA A 27 13.35 -10.54 0.46
CA ALA A 27 12.38 -10.33 1.53
C ALA A 27 11.23 -11.37 1.56
N GLY A 28 11.34 -12.44 0.78
CA GLY A 28 10.34 -13.51 0.66
C GLY A 28 9.38 -13.34 -0.53
N PRO A 29 8.45 -14.28 -0.71
CA PRO A 29 7.47 -14.23 -1.79
C PRO A 29 6.47 -13.09 -1.58
N SER A 30 6.05 -12.45 -2.66
CA SER A 30 5.04 -11.40 -2.63
C SER A 30 3.66 -11.90 -3.07
N ARG A 31 2.60 -11.28 -2.56
CA ARG A 31 1.21 -11.49 -3.00
C ARG A 31 0.55 -10.14 -3.27
N LEU A 32 0.09 -9.93 -4.49
CA LEU A 32 -0.70 -8.75 -4.84
C LEU A 32 -2.18 -8.99 -4.49
N ILE A 33 -2.72 -8.10 -3.67
CA ILE A 33 -4.16 -8.02 -3.38
C ILE A 33 -4.71 -6.79 -4.10
N ASP A 34 -5.61 -7.02 -5.06
CA ASP A 34 -6.31 -5.96 -5.78
C ASP A 34 -7.70 -5.75 -5.16
N LEU A 35 -7.88 -4.64 -4.46
CA LEU A 35 -9.12 -4.37 -3.74
C LEU A 35 -10.29 -4.11 -4.70
N ALA A 36 -10.03 -3.65 -5.92
CA ALA A 36 -11.08 -3.40 -6.91
C ALA A 36 -11.72 -4.69 -7.44
N ALA A 37 -11.04 -5.83 -7.29
CA ALA A 37 -11.54 -7.14 -7.68
C ALA A 37 -12.40 -7.81 -6.60
N LEU A 38 -12.48 -7.22 -5.40
CA LEU A 38 -13.25 -7.78 -4.29
C LEU A 38 -14.74 -7.35 -4.36
N PRO A 39 -15.68 -8.21 -3.93
CA PRO A 39 -17.10 -7.88 -3.94
C PRO A 39 -17.42 -6.68 -3.05
N SER A 40 -18.07 -5.67 -3.63
CA SER A 40 -18.36 -4.40 -2.95
C SER A 40 -19.24 -4.55 -1.72
N ASP A 41 -20.28 -5.40 -1.75
CA ASP A 41 -21.13 -5.62 -0.58
C ASP A 41 -20.36 -6.25 0.59
N ALA A 42 -19.40 -7.11 0.30
CA ALA A 42 -18.54 -7.70 1.33
C ALA A 42 -17.53 -6.68 1.88
N LEU A 43 -16.96 -5.83 1.01
CA LEU A 43 -16.13 -4.70 1.42
C LEU A 43 -16.87 -3.69 2.31
N LEU A 44 -18.20 -3.59 2.17
CA LEU A 44 -19.06 -2.76 3.01
C LEU A 44 -19.56 -3.49 4.28
N GLY A 45 -19.10 -4.71 4.53
CA GLY A 45 -19.51 -5.51 5.70
C GLY A 45 -20.96 -6.01 5.65
N ARG A 46 -21.62 -5.99 4.47
CA ARG A 46 -23.02 -6.41 4.32
C ARG A 46 -23.20 -7.92 4.23
N ARG A 47 -22.13 -8.65 3.90
CA ARG A 47 -22.08 -10.11 3.84
C ARG A 47 -20.65 -10.59 4.00
N GLU A 48 -20.50 -11.83 4.44
CA GLU A 48 -19.23 -12.54 4.37
C GLU A 48 -18.94 -12.95 2.91
N ASP A 49 -17.65 -12.96 2.57
CA ASP A 49 -17.17 -13.43 1.28
C ASP A 49 -15.77 -14.06 1.40
N PRO A 50 -15.57 -15.29 0.90
CA PRO A 50 -14.28 -15.98 0.98
C PRO A 50 -13.11 -15.22 0.34
N ALA A 51 -13.35 -14.43 -0.71
CA ALA A 51 -12.28 -13.66 -1.37
C ALA A 51 -11.80 -12.51 -0.47
N VAL A 52 -12.72 -11.85 0.24
CA VAL A 52 -12.38 -10.80 1.22
C VAL A 52 -11.68 -11.42 2.42
N ALA A 53 -12.18 -12.54 2.95
CA ALA A 53 -11.53 -13.26 4.04
C ALA A 53 -10.09 -13.68 3.67
N ALA A 54 -9.88 -14.22 2.46
CA ALA A 54 -8.56 -14.61 1.96
C ALA A 54 -7.63 -13.42 1.73
N ALA A 55 -8.16 -12.24 1.42
CA ALA A 55 -7.39 -11.01 1.32
C ALA A 55 -6.96 -10.51 2.71
N ILE A 56 -7.88 -10.49 3.68
CA ILE A 56 -7.58 -10.15 5.09
C ILE A 56 -6.51 -11.10 5.63
N GLN A 57 -6.68 -12.42 5.44
CA GLN A 57 -5.70 -13.40 5.89
C GLN A 57 -4.33 -13.17 5.26
N GLY A 58 -4.27 -12.85 3.95
CA GLY A 58 -3.01 -12.50 3.30
C GLY A 58 -2.30 -11.28 3.90
N VAL A 59 -3.04 -10.33 4.47
CA VAL A 59 -2.46 -9.19 5.20
C VAL A 59 -1.95 -9.63 6.58
N LEU A 60 -2.71 -10.48 7.28
CA LEU A 60 -2.34 -11.00 8.59
C LEU A 60 -1.11 -11.92 8.52
N ASP A 61 -0.90 -12.63 7.42
CA ASP A 61 0.24 -13.53 7.23
C ASP A 61 1.52 -12.80 6.80
N ALA A 62 1.40 -11.59 6.26
CA ALA A 62 2.55 -10.84 5.72
C ALA A 62 3.45 -10.27 6.83
N GLY A 63 4.77 -10.26 6.64
CA GLY A 63 5.70 -9.50 7.49
C GLY A 63 5.90 -8.05 7.02
N ILE A 64 5.76 -7.81 5.72
CA ILE A 64 5.84 -6.49 5.08
C ILE A 64 4.56 -6.25 4.28
N VAL A 65 3.95 -5.08 4.47
CA VAL A 65 2.72 -4.68 3.77
C VAL A 65 2.96 -3.41 2.96
N VAL A 66 2.96 -3.54 1.64
CA VAL A 66 3.01 -2.38 0.74
C VAL A 66 1.58 -1.93 0.44
N VAL A 67 1.26 -0.67 0.73
CA VAL A 67 -0.07 -0.10 0.49
C VAL A 67 0.03 1.02 -0.53
N SER A 68 -0.71 0.87 -1.63
CA SER A 68 -0.78 1.88 -2.68
C SER A 68 -2.18 2.41 -2.87
N THR A 69 -2.33 3.72 -3.06
CA THR A 69 -3.63 4.34 -3.27
C THR A 69 -3.53 5.60 -4.11
N PRO A 70 -4.50 5.89 -5.01
CA PRO A 70 -4.66 7.24 -5.51
C PRO A 70 -5.15 8.16 -4.37
N ILE A 71 -4.86 9.45 -4.49
CA ILE A 71 -5.43 10.49 -3.63
C ILE A 71 -6.70 11.02 -4.27
N TYR A 72 -7.83 10.86 -3.57
CA TYR A 72 -9.11 11.44 -3.92
C TYR A 72 -9.57 12.36 -2.78
N ARG A 73 -9.92 13.61 -3.12
CA ARG A 73 -10.35 14.62 -2.14
C ARG A 73 -9.38 14.75 -0.95
N ALA A 74 -8.09 14.91 -1.27
CA ALA A 74 -6.99 15.13 -0.33
C ALA A 74 -6.59 13.96 0.59
N THR A 75 -7.15 12.76 0.43
CA THR A 75 -6.71 11.57 1.18
C THR A 75 -6.73 10.30 0.34
N TYR A 76 -6.33 9.17 0.94
CA TYR A 76 -6.43 7.83 0.36
C TYR A 76 -7.84 7.53 -0.16
N SER A 77 -7.94 6.52 -1.02
CA SER A 77 -9.23 6.17 -1.63
C SER A 77 -10.21 5.61 -0.59
N GLY A 78 -11.50 5.83 -0.83
CA GLY A 78 -12.56 5.17 -0.05
C GLY A 78 -12.47 3.64 -0.14
N LEU A 79 -12.03 3.10 -1.28
CA LEU A 79 -11.82 1.66 -1.47
C LEU A 79 -10.77 1.10 -0.50
N LEU A 80 -9.65 1.80 -0.32
CA LEU A 80 -8.66 1.40 0.67
C LEU A 80 -9.26 1.44 2.08
N LYS A 81 -9.99 2.51 2.41
CA LYS A 81 -10.55 2.70 3.74
C LYS A 81 -11.56 1.64 4.12
N VAL A 82 -12.51 1.30 3.24
CA VAL A 82 -13.52 0.28 3.53
C VAL A 82 -12.90 -1.11 3.71
N PHE A 83 -11.80 -1.43 3.03
CA PHE A 83 -11.05 -2.65 3.33
C PHE A 83 -10.34 -2.58 4.69
N PHE A 84 -9.70 -1.45 5.02
CA PHE A 84 -9.05 -1.25 6.31
C PHE A 84 -10.04 -1.31 7.49
N ASP A 85 -11.29 -0.91 7.28
CA ASP A 85 -12.35 -0.99 8.29
C ASP A 85 -12.76 -2.43 8.64
N LEU A 86 -12.40 -3.40 7.80
CA LEU A 86 -12.60 -4.83 8.07
C LEU A 86 -11.43 -5.47 8.81
N LEU A 87 -10.29 -4.78 8.94
CA LEU A 87 -9.13 -5.31 9.64
C LEU A 87 -9.35 -5.26 11.16
N PRO A 88 -8.88 -6.27 11.91
CA PRO A 88 -8.86 -6.19 13.37
C PRO A 88 -7.94 -5.07 13.87
N GLN A 89 -8.15 -4.62 15.11
CA GLN A 89 -7.51 -3.43 15.70
C GLN A 89 -5.97 -3.42 15.57
N ASP A 90 -5.32 -4.58 15.64
CA ASP A 90 -3.86 -4.71 15.60
C ASP A 90 -3.38 -5.57 14.41
N ALA A 91 -4.13 -5.54 13.30
CA ALA A 91 -3.87 -6.38 12.12
C ALA A 91 -2.43 -6.25 11.58
N LEU A 92 -1.80 -5.09 11.77
CA LEU A 92 -0.44 -4.81 11.32
C LEU A 92 0.58 -4.73 12.46
N ALA A 93 0.23 -5.16 13.68
CA ALA A 93 1.18 -5.22 14.78
C ALA A 93 2.41 -6.08 14.42
N ARG A 94 3.60 -5.54 14.71
CA ARG A 94 4.91 -6.14 14.34
C ARG A 94 5.07 -6.37 12.83
N LYS A 95 4.36 -5.62 11.98
CA LYS A 95 4.56 -5.63 10.53
C LYS A 95 5.14 -4.30 10.08
N VAL A 96 5.97 -4.35 9.04
CA VAL A 96 6.52 -3.15 8.42
C VAL A 96 5.63 -2.72 7.26
N ALA A 97 5.34 -1.43 7.12
CA ALA A 97 4.48 -0.93 6.05
C ALA A 97 5.16 0.12 5.16
N ILE A 98 4.96 -0.01 3.85
CA ILE A 98 5.39 0.97 2.85
C ILE A 98 4.16 1.74 2.34
N PRO A 99 4.06 3.06 2.61
CA PRO A 99 2.97 3.89 2.11
C PRO A 99 3.32 4.48 0.74
N ILE A 100 2.47 4.18 -0.25
CA ILE A 100 2.55 4.69 -1.62
C ILE A 100 1.26 5.43 -1.97
N ALA A 101 1.38 6.68 -2.40
CA ALA A 101 0.28 7.47 -2.89
C ALA A 101 0.55 8.01 -4.31
N THR A 102 -0.52 8.30 -5.05
CA THR A 102 -0.41 9.05 -6.32
C THR A 102 -1.49 10.11 -6.42
N GLY A 103 -1.19 11.27 -7.02
CA GLY A 103 -2.19 12.32 -7.23
C GLY A 103 -1.91 13.15 -8.49
N GLY A 104 -2.91 13.95 -8.90
CA GLY A 104 -2.87 14.83 -10.09
C GLY A 104 -1.65 15.75 -10.15
N GLY A 105 -1.23 16.25 -8.99
CA GLY A 105 -0.10 17.16 -8.80
C GLY A 105 0.39 17.14 -7.36
N SER A 106 1.26 18.07 -6.99
CA SER A 106 1.93 18.10 -5.68
C SER A 106 1.06 18.61 -4.51
N THR A 107 -0.12 19.18 -4.79
CA THR A 107 -1.00 19.83 -3.80
C THR A 107 -1.36 18.96 -2.60
N HIS A 108 -1.39 17.63 -2.77
CA HIS A 108 -1.75 16.68 -1.72
C HIS A 108 -0.61 15.74 -1.34
N LEU A 109 0.64 16.13 -1.61
CA LEU A 109 1.83 15.34 -1.25
C LEU A 109 1.82 14.91 0.22
N LEU A 110 1.44 15.83 1.10
CA LEU A 110 1.35 15.62 2.56
C LEU A 110 0.26 14.61 2.98
N ALA A 111 -0.62 14.17 2.08
CA ALA A 111 -1.60 13.12 2.39
C ALA A 111 -0.93 11.77 2.73
N VAL A 112 0.33 11.57 2.32
CA VAL A 112 1.12 10.41 2.77
C VAL A 112 1.32 10.44 4.28
N ASP A 113 1.78 11.57 4.82
CA ASP A 113 2.16 11.67 6.24
C ASP A 113 0.98 12.04 7.15
N HIS A 114 -0.05 12.71 6.64
CA HIS A 114 -1.23 13.13 7.42
C HIS A 114 -2.48 12.27 7.19
N GLY A 115 -2.45 11.34 6.23
CA GLY A 115 -3.57 10.44 5.95
C GLY A 115 -3.14 8.97 5.98
N LEU A 116 -2.30 8.57 5.02
CA LEU A 116 -1.96 7.16 4.82
C LEU A 116 -1.10 6.58 5.95
N ARG A 117 -0.07 7.30 6.40
CA ARG A 117 0.78 6.87 7.53
C ARG A 117 -0.03 6.73 8.83
N PRO A 118 -0.88 7.70 9.23
CA PRO A 118 -1.78 7.53 10.38
C PRO A 118 -2.71 6.32 10.26
N LEU A 119 -3.28 6.05 9.08
CA LEU A 119 -4.13 4.87 8.86
C LEU A 119 -3.37 3.55 9.08
N LEU A 120 -2.11 3.47 8.64
CA LEU A 120 -1.28 2.27 8.84
C LEU A 120 -0.89 2.12 10.31
N ALA A 121 -0.48 3.22 10.95
CA ALA A 121 -0.09 3.23 12.35
C ALA A 121 -1.26 2.91 13.29
N SER A 122 -2.50 3.30 12.94
CA SER A 122 -3.68 3.03 13.77
C SER A 122 -4.03 1.55 13.89
N VAL A 123 -3.49 0.70 13.00
CA VAL A 123 -3.62 -0.76 13.07
C VAL A 123 -2.30 -1.47 13.43
N GLY A 124 -1.35 -0.73 13.99
CA GLY A 124 -0.13 -1.28 14.60
C GLY A 124 1.10 -1.37 13.70
N ALA A 125 1.08 -0.82 12.49
CA ALA A 125 2.21 -0.93 11.56
C ALA A 125 3.42 -0.08 11.96
N LEU A 126 4.62 -0.62 11.74
CA LEU A 126 5.88 0.12 11.70
C LEU A 126 6.05 0.70 10.29
N VAL A 127 5.75 1.98 10.10
CA VAL A 127 5.78 2.59 8.77
C VAL A 127 7.18 3.11 8.44
N VAL A 128 7.74 2.72 7.29
CA VAL A 128 9.06 3.19 6.83
C VAL A 128 9.14 4.72 6.74
N ALA A 129 10.33 5.29 6.90
CA ALA A 129 10.51 6.74 6.86
C ALA A 129 10.20 7.29 5.45
N THR A 130 10.66 6.58 4.42
CA THR A 130 10.44 6.96 3.02
C THR A 130 9.00 6.69 2.58
N GLY A 131 8.16 7.74 2.67
CA GLY A 131 6.86 7.76 2.01
C GLY A 131 6.96 8.08 0.52
N VAL A 132 6.20 7.38 -0.33
CA VAL A 132 6.24 7.55 -1.80
C VAL A 132 5.00 8.30 -2.27
N TYR A 133 5.18 9.37 -3.03
CA TYR A 133 4.10 10.09 -3.70
C TYR A 133 4.47 10.35 -5.16
N GLY A 134 3.68 9.80 -6.09
CA GLY A 134 3.85 10.03 -7.52
C GLY A 134 2.83 11.02 -8.09
N THR A 135 3.30 12.05 -8.80
CA THR A 135 2.43 12.96 -9.56
C THR A 135 2.20 12.48 -10.98
N ASP A 136 1.20 13.03 -11.68
CA ASP A 136 0.94 12.72 -13.10
C ASP A 136 2.15 13.03 -13.99
N ALA A 137 2.83 14.15 -13.73
CA ALA A 137 3.99 14.60 -14.51
C ALA A 137 5.19 13.64 -14.45
N GLN A 138 5.26 12.80 -13.42
CA GLN A 138 6.34 11.82 -13.22
C GLN A 138 6.07 10.48 -13.91
N PHE A 139 5.06 10.40 -14.79
CA PHE A 139 4.78 9.23 -15.60
C PHE A 139 4.80 9.60 -17.08
N ARG A 140 5.55 8.83 -17.89
CA ARG A 140 5.58 8.95 -19.35
C ARG A 140 5.11 7.65 -19.96
N ALA A 141 4.00 7.69 -20.70
CA ALA A 141 3.35 6.51 -21.27
C ALA A 141 3.13 5.37 -20.23
N GLY A 142 2.80 5.74 -18.98
CA GLY A 142 2.59 4.79 -17.88
C GLY A 142 3.85 4.35 -17.15
N VAL A 143 5.04 4.73 -17.61
CA VAL A 143 6.33 4.41 -16.99
C VAL A 143 6.73 5.52 -16.00
N PRO A 144 7.03 5.21 -14.73
CA PRO A 144 7.49 6.21 -13.77
C PRO A 144 8.91 6.69 -14.07
N GLU A 145 9.18 7.95 -13.77
CA GLU A 145 10.51 8.54 -13.91
C GLU A 145 11.53 7.94 -12.92
N PRO A 146 12.84 7.94 -13.24
CA PRO A 146 13.88 7.30 -12.42
C PRO A 146 13.88 7.74 -10.96
N ALA A 147 13.68 9.02 -10.67
CA ALA A 147 13.65 9.53 -9.29
C ALA A 147 12.51 8.90 -8.44
N LEU A 148 11.38 8.56 -9.07
CA LEU A 148 10.27 7.89 -8.39
C LEU A 148 10.59 6.41 -8.14
N VAL A 149 11.30 5.77 -9.08
CA VAL A 149 11.81 4.39 -8.93
C VAL A 149 12.83 4.30 -7.80
N GLU A 150 13.84 5.19 -7.78
CA GLU A 150 14.85 5.26 -6.72
C GLU A 150 14.22 5.44 -5.33
N ARG A 151 13.14 6.24 -5.25
CA ARG A 151 12.43 6.43 -3.99
C ARG A 151 11.68 5.18 -3.53
N ILE A 152 11.12 4.40 -4.46
CA ILE A 152 10.53 3.09 -4.15
C ILE A 152 11.60 2.11 -3.67
N GLU A 153 12.76 2.06 -4.34
CA GLU A 153 13.84 1.16 -3.96
C GLU A 153 14.37 1.49 -2.56
N ARG A 154 14.49 2.78 -2.22
CA ARG A 154 14.82 3.22 -0.86
C ARG A 154 13.78 2.75 0.16
N ALA A 155 12.49 2.93 -0.11
CA ALA A 155 11.43 2.50 0.79
C ALA A 155 11.42 0.97 0.98
N ALA A 156 11.68 0.21 -0.08
CA ALA A 156 11.80 -1.25 -0.02
C ALA A 156 13.02 -1.67 0.82
N LEU A 157 14.16 -1.01 0.65
CA LEU A 157 15.37 -1.25 1.44
C LEU A 157 15.16 -0.98 2.93
N GLU A 158 14.53 0.15 3.26
CA GLU A 158 14.13 0.46 4.64
C GLU A 158 13.20 -0.62 5.20
N ALA A 159 12.21 -1.07 4.42
CA ALA A 159 11.26 -2.07 4.87
C ALA A 159 11.92 -3.42 5.17
N ALA A 160 12.78 -3.90 4.26
CA ALA A 160 13.50 -5.16 4.45
C ALA A 160 14.45 -5.10 5.65
N SER A 161 15.13 -3.96 5.84
CA SER A 161 16.03 -3.73 6.98
C SER A 161 15.29 -3.70 8.32
N LEU A 162 14.09 -3.11 8.36
CA LEU A 162 13.26 -3.10 9.56
C LEU A 162 12.67 -4.49 9.84
N ALA A 163 12.20 -5.19 8.82
CA ALA A 163 11.55 -6.49 8.99
C ALA A 163 12.52 -7.56 9.54
N SER A 164 13.80 -7.51 9.18
CA SER A 164 14.81 -8.40 9.75
C SER A 164 15.05 -8.15 11.25
N GLY A 165 14.87 -6.90 11.73
CA GLY A 165 15.00 -6.53 13.14
C GLY A 165 13.73 -6.75 13.98
N VAL A 166 12.56 -6.87 13.35
CA VAL A 166 11.26 -7.04 14.03
C VAL A 166 10.96 -8.51 14.36
N THR A 167 11.77 -9.45 13.86
CA THR A 167 11.65 -10.88 14.16
C THR A 167 12.16 -11.16 15.58
N ILE A 168 11.27 -11.00 16.58
CA ILE A 168 11.45 -11.43 17.98
C ILE A 168 10.22 -12.26 18.39
#